data_AF-A0A7Y3GHE2-F1
#
_entry.id   AF-A0A7Y3GHE2-F1
#
_cell.length_a   1.000
_cell.length_b   1.000
_cell.length_c   1.000
_cell.angle_alpha   90.00
_cell.angle_beta   90.00
_cell.angle_gamma   90.00
#
_symmetry.space_group_name_H-M   'P 1'
#
loop_
_entity.id
_entity.type
_entity.pdbx_description
1 polymer ?
#
loop_
_entity_poly.entity_id
_entity_poly.type
_entity_poly.pdbx_seq_one_letter_code
_entity_poly.pdbx_strand_id
1 'polypeptide(L)'
;MKKQIKRILIIADIEGSSGCWSYRGSSFMTDEWARACLEMTRDVNTMVQALFDSGVEYIRIKDYHRTGYNLLPELIDPRSETIHGYKAGPVVGIGDPGKAESVIFLGMHAASGTDGFLAHTLTSRIEQLEVNGRPLAEVELFASSLAKYGLRPLFFSGCPVACEQARA
;
A
#
# COMPACT_ATOMS: atom_id res chain seq x y z
N MET A 1 -3.52 22.31 -20.30
CA MET A 1 -3.79 20.85 -20.36
C MET A 1 -3.27 20.22 -19.07
N LYS A 2 -4.06 19.39 -18.37
CA LYS A 2 -3.54 18.64 -17.20
C LYS A 2 -2.48 17.64 -17.69
N LYS A 3 -1.34 17.57 -17.00
CA LYS A 3 -0.27 16.61 -17.32
C LYS A 3 -0.82 15.19 -17.17
N GLN A 4 -0.67 14.35 -18.20
CA GLN A 4 -1.01 12.94 -18.11
C GLN A 4 0.05 12.20 -17.27
N ILE A 5 -0.41 11.39 -16.33
CA ILE A 5 0.46 10.59 -15.44
C ILE A 5 0.80 9.30 -16.18
N LYS A 6 2.08 9.01 -16.36
CA LYS A 6 2.55 7.86 -17.16
C LYS A 6 3.17 6.75 -16.32
N ARG A 7 3.66 7.08 -15.13
CA ARG A 7 4.38 6.14 -14.26
C ARG A 7 3.82 6.17 -12.85
N ILE A 8 3.33 5.04 -12.35
CA ILE A 8 2.70 4.94 -11.03
C ILE A 8 3.41 3.90 -10.17
N LEU A 9 3.60 4.23 -8.90
CA LEU A 9 3.93 3.29 -7.84
C LEU A 9 2.65 2.90 -7.11
N ILE A 10 2.37 1.62 -6.94
CA ILE A 10 1.33 1.11 -6.05
C ILE A 10 2.03 0.56 -4.82
N ILE A 11 1.62 0.98 -3.62
CA ILE A 11 2.02 0.36 -2.35
C ILE A 11 0.78 -0.39 -1.86
N ALA A 12 0.88 -1.72 -1.80
CA ALA A 12 -0.20 -2.61 -1.44
C ALA A 12 0.04 -3.21 -0.06
N ASP A 13 -1.01 -3.22 0.74
CA ASP A 13 -1.03 -3.80 2.08
C ASP A 13 -2.28 -4.66 2.28
N ILE A 14 -2.25 -5.61 3.21
CA ILE A 14 -3.28 -6.65 3.28
C ILE A 14 -4.45 -6.28 4.18
N GLU A 15 -4.22 -5.52 5.25
CA GLU A 15 -5.19 -5.28 6.33
C GLU A 15 -6.48 -4.64 5.80
N GLY A 16 -6.36 -3.72 4.84
CA GLY A 16 -7.47 -3.05 4.19
C GLY A 16 -7.86 -3.65 2.84
N SER A 17 -7.29 -4.78 2.44
CA SER A 17 -7.67 -5.50 1.22
C SER A 17 -9.06 -6.12 1.34
N SER A 18 -9.69 -6.40 0.20
CA SER A 18 -11.04 -6.98 0.14
C SER A 18 -11.15 -8.40 0.71
N GLY A 19 -10.03 -9.10 0.93
CA GLY A 19 -10.00 -10.45 1.50
C GLY A 19 -9.67 -10.52 2.99
N CYS A 20 -9.25 -9.42 3.62
CA CYS A 20 -8.80 -9.45 5.01
C CYS A 20 -9.91 -9.02 5.98
N TRP A 21 -10.57 -10.01 6.58
CA TRP A 21 -11.72 -9.79 7.46
C TRP A 21 -11.43 -10.02 8.95
N SER A 22 -10.19 -10.36 9.28
CA SER A 22 -9.77 -10.59 10.66
C SER A 22 -8.26 -10.48 10.79
N TYR A 23 -7.78 -10.42 12.04
CA TYR A 23 -6.35 -10.52 12.34
C TYR A 23 -5.70 -11.79 11.77
N ARG A 24 -6.47 -12.89 11.64
CA ARG A 24 -5.94 -14.11 11.01
C ARG A 24 -5.64 -13.90 9.53
N GLY A 25 -6.48 -13.13 8.83
CA GLY A 25 -6.26 -12.76 7.42
C GLY A 25 -4.98 -11.94 7.18
N SER A 26 -4.57 -11.12 8.16
CA SER A 26 -3.29 -10.41 8.08
C SER A 26 -2.11 -11.15 8.73
N SER A 27 -2.34 -12.34 9.29
CA SER A 27 -1.30 -13.12 9.99
C SER A 27 -0.67 -14.17 9.10
N PHE A 28 0.65 -14.10 8.95
CA PHE A 28 1.44 -15.04 8.16
C PHE A 28 1.19 -16.50 8.56
N MET A 29 1.13 -17.40 7.57
CA MET A 29 0.91 -18.85 7.72
C MET A 29 -0.45 -19.26 8.32
N THR A 30 -1.52 -18.50 8.05
CA THR A 30 -2.89 -18.94 8.29
C THR A 30 -3.62 -19.24 6.97
N ASP A 31 -4.68 -20.05 7.03
CA ASP A 31 -5.53 -20.30 5.86
C ASP A 31 -6.23 -19.02 5.39
N GLU A 32 -6.63 -18.16 6.33
CA GLU A 32 -7.22 -16.86 6.04
C GLU A 32 -6.24 -15.92 5.34
N TRP A 33 -4.96 -15.97 5.70
CA TRP A 33 -3.91 -15.19 5.05
C TRP A 33 -3.68 -15.63 3.61
N ALA A 34 -3.67 -16.93 3.33
CA ALA A 34 -3.57 -17.41 1.95
C ALA A 34 -4.73 -16.91 1.08
N ARG A 35 -5.95 -16.86 1.64
CA ARG A 35 -7.12 -16.28 0.97
C ARG A 35 -6.99 -14.76 0.80
N ALA A 36 -6.56 -14.06 1.84
CA ALA A 36 -6.35 -12.61 1.78
C ALA A 36 -5.27 -12.22 0.77
N CYS A 37 -4.19 -13.01 0.63
CA CYS A 37 -3.16 -12.81 -0.40
C CYS A 37 -3.75 -12.90 -1.81
N LEU A 38 -4.62 -13.87 -2.06
CA LEU A 38 -5.28 -14.03 -3.35
C LEU A 38 -6.21 -12.84 -3.67
N GLU A 39 -7.02 -12.41 -2.71
CA GLU A 39 -7.94 -11.27 -2.94
C GLU A 39 -7.18 -9.94 -3.03
N MET A 40 -6.15 -9.69 -2.20
CA MET A 40 -5.27 -8.53 -2.33
C MET A 40 -4.61 -8.50 -3.72
N THR A 41 -4.19 -9.66 -4.24
CA THR A 41 -3.65 -9.77 -5.60
C THR A 41 -4.69 -9.36 -6.65
N ARG A 42 -5.96 -9.75 -6.48
CA ARG A 42 -7.05 -9.34 -7.37
C ARG A 42 -7.38 -7.86 -7.28
N ASP A 43 -7.36 -7.27 -6.08
CA ASP A 43 -7.53 -5.83 -5.86
C ASP A 43 -6.44 -5.06 -6.62
N VAL A 44 -5.18 -5.48 -6.45
CA VAL A 44 -4.03 -4.89 -7.15
C VAL A 44 -4.18 -5.04 -8.66
N ASN A 45 -4.50 -6.24 -9.16
CA ASN A 45 -4.64 -6.45 -10.59
C ASN A 45 -5.78 -5.62 -11.21
N THR A 46 -6.90 -5.46 -10.49
CA THR A 46 -8.02 -4.61 -10.92
C THR A 46 -7.58 -3.16 -11.06
N MET A 47 -6.82 -2.64 -10.08
CA MET A 47 -6.24 -1.29 -10.16
C MET A 47 -5.26 -1.18 -11.33
N VAL A 48 -4.36 -2.15 -11.50
CA VAL A 48 -3.37 -2.19 -12.59
C VAL A 48 -4.04 -2.12 -13.97
N GLN A 49 -5.07 -2.94 -14.19
CA GLN A 49 -5.83 -2.94 -15.45
C GLN A 49 -6.49 -1.57 -15.70
N ALA A 50 -7.19 -1.02 -14.71
CA ALA A 50 -7.83 0.29 -14.82
C ALA A 50 -6.82 1.41 -15.14
N LEU A 51 -5.63 1.36 -14.55
CA LEU A 51 -4.56 2.32 -14.82
C LEU A 51 -4.02 2.20 -16.25
N PHE A 52 -3.76 0.99 -16.74
CA PHE A 52 -3.36 0.78 -18.13
C PHE A 52 -4.43 1.25 -19.11
N ASP A 53 -5.71 0.95 -18.84
CA ASP A 53 -6.83 1.41 -19.66
C ASP A 53 -6.96 2.94 -19.67
N SER A 54 -6.50 3.62 -18.61
CA SER A 54 -6.42 5.08 -18.53
C SER A 54 -5.20 5.71 -19.22
N GLY A 55 -4.31 4.88 -19.80
CA GLY A 55 -3.13 5.32 -20.55
C GLY A 55 -1.86 5.53 -19.72
N VAL A 56 -1.78 4.93 -18.53
CA VAL A 56 -0.52 4.76 -17.77
C VAL A 56 0.36 3.77 -18.52
N GLU A 57 1.67 4.01 -18.57
CA GLU A 57 2.61 3.23 -19.38
C GLU A 57 3.49 2.31 -18.54
N TYR A 58 3.70 2.63 -17.27
CA TYR A 58 4.53 1.83 -16.37
C TYR A 58 3.96 1.85 -14.96
N ILE A 59 3.80 0.65 -14.39
CA ILE A 59 3.26 0.45 -13.05
C ILE A 59 4.25 -0.41 -12.28
N ARG A 60 4.73 0.10 -11.16
CA ARG A 60 5.51 -0.65 -10.19
C ARG A 60 4.66 -0.92 -8.97
N ILE A 61 4.67 -2.14 -8.48
CA ILE A 61 3.85 -2.58 -7.34
C ILE A 61 4.80 -2.98 -6.23
N LYS A 62 4.58 -2.44 -5.04
CA LYS A 62 5.30 -2.79 -3.84
C LYS A 62 4.36 -3.57 -2.93
N ASP A 63 4.71 -4.83 -2.71
CA ASP A 63 4.13 -5.61 -1.63
C ASP A 63 4.75 -5.16 -0.30
N TYR A 64 3.93 -4.57 0.57
CA TYR A 64 4.41 -3.99 1.81
C TYR A 64 4.00 -4.78 3.05
N HIS A 65 3.05 -5.71 2.93
CA HIS A 65 2.57 -6.46 4.09
C HIS A 65 3.63 -7.43 4.65
N ARG A 66 3.92 -7.36 5.95
CA ARG A 66 4.76 -8.31 6.72
C ARG A 66 6.09 -8.76 6.11
N THR A 67 6.06 -9.73 5.19
CA THR A 67 7.25 -10.32 4.55
C THR A 67 7.59 -9.60 3.25
N GLY A 68 6.63 -8.92 2.64
CA GLY A 68 6.67 -8.42 1.28
C GLY A 68 6.59 -9.52 0.21
N TYR A 69 6.08 -10.72 0.55
CA TYR A 69 5.94 -11.88 -0.35
C TYR A 69 4.52 -12.49 -0.26
N ASN A 70 3.51 -11.66 -0.48
CA ASN A 70 2.09 -11.98 -0.36
C ASN A 70 1.38 -11.93 -1.72
N LEU A 71 1.74 -10.99 -2.59
CA LEU A 71 1.20 -10.88 -3.95
C LEU A 71 1.61 -12.10 -4.79
N LEU A 72 0.73 -12.51 -5.70
CA LEU A 72 0.97 -13.57 -6.67
C LEU A 72 1.15 -12.92 -8.06
N PRO A 73 2.39 -12.61 -8.51
CA PRO A 73 2.63 -11.85 -9.74
C PRO A 73 2.06 -12.52 -10.99
N GLU A 74 1.97 -13.84 -11.00
CA GLU A 74 1.39 -14.63 -12.09
C GLU A 74 -0.11 -14.37 -12.32
N LEU A 75 -0.79 -13.72 -11.36
CA LEU A 75 -2.19 -13.31 -11.47
C LEU A 75 -2.36 -11.80 -11.72
N ILE A 76 -1.27 -11.06 -11.84
CA ILE A 76 -1.27 -9.62 -12.11
C ILE A 76 -0.87 -9.40 -13.58
N ASP A 77 -1.42 -8.36 -14.22
CA ASP A 77 -1.05 -7.98 -15.59
C ASP A 77 0.49 -7.89 -15.73
N PRO A 78 1.10 -8.71 -16.61
CA PRO A 78 2.54 -8.86 -16.72
C PRO A 78 3.25 -7.61 -17.28
N ARG A 79 2.50 -6.60 -17.73
CA ARG A 79 3.06 -5.28 -18.08
C ARG A 79 3.51 -4.50 -16.83
N SER A 80 3.04 -4.88 -15.65
CA SER A 80 3.44 -4.29 -14.37
C SER A 80 4.64 -5.01 -13.74
N GLU A 81 5.37 -4.33 -12.85
CA GLU A 81 6.52 -4.89 -12.13
C GLU A 81 6.22 -5.01 -10.64
N THR A 82 6.08 -6.24 -10.13
CA THR A 82 5.91 -6.51 -8.69
C THR A 82 7.25 -6.61 -7.98
N ILE A 83 7.42 -5.84 -6.91
CA ILE A 83 8.61 -5.79 -6.06
C ILE A 83 8.30 -6.46 -4.73
N HIS A 84 8.90 -7.63 -4.53
CA HIS A 84 8.84 -8.36 -3.28
C HIS A 84 9.98 -8.04 -2.32
N GLY A 85 9.73 -8.31 -1.04
CA GLY A 85 10.67 -8.14 0.05
C GLY A 85 11.08 -6.69 0.28
N TYR A 86 11.75 -6.41 1.39
CA TYR A 86 12.17 -5.05 1.74
C TYR A 86 13.54 -4.72 1.20
N LYS A 87 13.72 -3.45 0.81
CA LYS A 87 15.00 -2.91 0.37
C LYS A 87 15.42 -1.79 1.29
N ALA A 88 16.70 -1.79 1.66
CA ALA A 88 17.31 -0.66 2.35
C ALA A 88 17.37 0.55 1.41
N GLY A 89 17.23 1.74 1.97
CA GLY A 89 17.37 2.96 1.21
C GLY A 89 16.52 4.10 1.77
N PRO A 90 16.34 5.16 0.97
CA PRO A 90 15.82 6.43 1.44
C PRO A 90 14.30 6.48 1.65
N VAL A 91 13.57 5.44 1.22
CA VAL A 91 12.15 5.22 1.50
C VAL A 91 12.04 3.90 2.26
N VAL A 92 11.46 3.94 3.46
CA VAL A 92 11.39 2.79 4.38
C VAL A 92 10.76 1.60 3.67
N GLY A 93 11.47 0.47 3.68
CA GLY A 93 11.02 -0.80 3.09
C GLY A 93 10.96 -0.86 1.56
N ILE A 94 10.97 0.28 0.86
CA ILE A 94 10.89 0.39 -0.61
C ILE A 94 12.28 0.57 -1.23
N GLY A 95 13.17 1.29 -0.56
CA GLY A 95 14.48 1.68 -1.08
C GLY A 95 14.36 2.83 -2.08
N ASP A 96 14.69 2.58 -3.35
CA ASP A 96 14.56 3.55 -4.44
C ASP A 96 13.15 3.47 -5.08
N PRO A 97 12.32 4.54 -4.98
CA PRO A 97 10.99 4.57 -5.59
C PRO A 97 11.03 4.67 -7.12
N GLY A 98 12.21 4.86 -7.72
CA GLY A 98 12.41 4.91 -9.16
C GLY A 98 11.83 6.18 -9.79
N LYS A 99 11.28 6.05 -11.01
CA LYS A 99 10.82 7.18 -11.84
C LYS A 99 9.30 7.39 -11.81
N ALA A 100 8.60 6.81 -10.83
CA ALA A 100 7.17 7.01 -10.68
C ALA A 100 6.87 8.50 -10.47
N GLU A 101 5.78 8.98 -11.06
CA GLU A 101 5.34 10.37 -10.96
C GLU A 101 4.27 10.56 -9.86
N SER A 102 3.71 9.45 -9.41
CA SER A 102 2.59 9.41 -8.48
C SER A 102 2.53 8.07 -7.78
N VAL A 103 1.84 8.05 -6.64
CA VAL A 103 1.69 6.86 -5.80
C VAL A 103 0.21 6.58 -5.52
N ILE A 104 -0.13 5.30 -5.48
CA ILE A 104 -1.42 4.79 -5.02
C ILE A 104 -1.16 3.92 -3.80
N PHE A 105 -1.99 4.09 -2.78
CA PHE A 105 -1.97 3.29 -1.57
C PHE A 105 -3.20 2.39 -1.58
N LEU A 106 -3.00 1.08 -1.58
CA LEU A 106 -4.08 0.12 -1.77
C LEU A 106 -4.13 -0.87 -0.61
N GLY A 107 -5.29 -1.00 0.02
CA GLY A 107 -5.50 -1.94 1.12
C GLY A 107 -4.81 -1.54 2.42
N MET A 108 -4.60 -0.24 2.64
CA MET A 108 -3.95 0.28 3.85
C MET A 108 -4.90 0.25 5.06
N HIS A 109 -4.34 0.50 6.24
CA HIS A 109 -5.07 0.56 7.50
C HIS A 109 -4.84 1.86 8.26
N ALA A 110 -5.56 2.02 9.37
CA ALA A 110 -5.46 3.18 10.23
C ALA A 110 -4.22 3.11 11.14
N ALA A 111 -3.80 4.27 11.65
CA ALA A 111 -2.71 4.42 12.60
C ALA A 111 -2.95 3.66 13.92
N SER A 112 -1.88 3.17 14.55
CA SER A 112 -1.93 2.60 15.90
C SER A 112 -2.55 3.57 16.92
N GLY A 113 -3.26 3.03 17.91
CA GLY A 113 -3.94 3.83 18.93
C GLY A 113 -5.25 4.48 18.46
N THR A 114 -5.82 4.01 17.34
CA THR A 114 -7.10 4.50 16.81
C THR A 114 -8.10 3.36 16.62
N ASP A 115 -9.39 3.69 16.49
CA ASP A 115 -10.49 2.71 16.37
C ASP A 115 -10.61 2.08 14.97
N GLY A 116 -9.58 2.21 14.13
CA GLY A 116 -9.58 1.63 12.80
C GLY A 116 -9.40 0.10 12.79
N PHE A 117 -9.92 -0.54 11.76
CA PHE A 117 -9.76 -1.98 11.57
C PHE A 117 -8.27 -2.35 11.45
N LEU A 118 -7.81 -3.28 12.30
CA LEU A 118 -6.42 -3.73 12.40
C LEU A 118 -5.40 -2.58 12.51
N ALA A 119 -5.78 -1.50 13.20
CA ALA A 119 -4.97 -0.33 13.40
C ALA A 119 -3.60 -0.67 14.04
N HIS A 120 -2.53 -0.27 13.36
CA HIS A 120 -1.16 -0.33 13.86
C HIS A 120 -0.26 0.63 13.05
N THR A 121 1.01 0.76 13.43
CA THR A 121 2.00 1.56 12.68
C THR A 121 3.33 0.82 12.68
N LEU A 122 3.74 0.32 11.52
CA LEU A 122 4.90 -0.53 11.19
C LEU A 122 4.92 -1.90 11.88
N THR A 123 4.44 -1.97 13.12
CA THR A 123 4.35 -3.19 13.91
C THR A 123 3.24 -3.07 14.94
N SER A 124 2.58 -4.18 15.25
CA SER A 124 1.56 -4.28 16.30
C SER A 124 2.12 -4.15 17.73
N ARG A 125 3.43 -3.97 17.89
CA ARG A 125 4.10 -3.80 19.20
C ARG A 125 4.15 -2.33 19.64
N ILE A 126 3.84 -1.39 18.77
CA ILE A 126 3.81 0.03 19.07
C ILE A 126 2.37 0.39 19.43
N GLU A 127 2.15 0.79 20.68
CA GLU A 127 0.83 1.23 21.15
C GLU A 127 0.36 2.47 20.38
N GLN A 128 1.22 3.48 20.28
CA GLN A 128 0.95 4.71 19.54
C GLN A 128 2.27 5.35 19.12
N LEU A 129 2.29 5.92 17.92
CA LEU A 129 3.39 6.76 17.43
C LEU A 129 2.77 8.05 16.92
N GLU A 130 3.34 9.19 17.29
CA GLU A 130 2.80 10.50 16.94
C GLU A 130 3.79 11.36 16.18
N VAL A 131 3.26 12.16 15.26
CA VAL A 131 3.97 13.25 14.60
C VAL A 131 3.11 14.49 14.68
N ASN A 132 3.69 15.60 15.16
CA ASN A 132 2.98 16.87 15.38
C ASN A 132 1.71 16.73 16.25
N GLY A 133 1.77 15.86 17.27
CA GLY A 133 0.65 15.63 18.21
C GLY A 133 -0.55 14.87 17.61
N ARG A 134 -0.38 14.19 16.47
CA ARG A 134 -1.40 13.32 15.86
C ARG A 134 -0.85 11.90 15.70
N PRO A 135 -1.69 10.85 15.83
CA PRO A 135 -1.30 9.49 15.49
C PRO A 135 -0.76 9.38 14.06
N LEU A 136 0.41 8.78 13.89
CA LEU A 136 1.08 8.61 12.60
C LEU A 136 0.51 7.38 11.88
N ALA A 137 -0.24 7.62 10.81
CA ALA A 137 -0.63 6.58 9.87
C ALA A 137 0.53 6.22 8.93
N GLU A 138 0.63 4.96 8.53
CA GLU A 138 1.70 4.54 7.61
C GLU A 138 1.64 5.26 6.27
N VAL A 139 0.44 5.59 5.79
CA VAL A 139 0.26 6.40 4.58
C VAL A 139 0.95 7.76 4.68
N GLU A 140 0.91 8.42 5.85
CA GLU A 140 1.58 9.70 6.07
C GLU A 140 3.11 9.53 6.03
N LEU A 141 3.63 8.46 6.63
CA LEU A 141 5.05 8.12 6.59
C LEU A 141 5.54 7.87 5.15
N PHE A 142 4.81 7.07 4.37
CA PHE A 142 5.16 6.80 2.98
C PHE A 142 5.01 8.03 2.10
N ALA A 143 3.88 8.74 2.18
CA ALA A 143 3.65 9.94 1.38
C ALA A 143 4.73 11.00 1.65
N SER A 144 5.07 11.23 2.92
CA SER A 144 6.11 12.19 3.30
C SER A 144 7.50 11.78 2.82
N SER A 145 7.86 10.50 2.92
CA SER A 145 9.16 10.00 2.45
C SER A 145 9.29 10.01 0.91
N LEU A 146 8.17 9.88 0.20
CA LEU A 146 8.08 9.94 -1.26
C LEU A 146 8.01 11.37 -1.82
N ALA A 147 7.57 12.34 -1.01
CA ALA A 147 7.37 13.73 -1.44
C ALA A 147 8.63 14.37 -2.05
N LYS A 148 9.83 14.08 -1.49
CA LYS A 148 11.11 14.59 -2.01
C LYS A 148 11.47 14.08 -3.41
N TYR A 149 10.83 13.00 -3.85
CA TYR A 149 10.96 12.46 -5.21
C TYR A 149 9.88 12.99 -6.16
N GLY A 150 8.99 13.86 -5.68
CA GLY A 150 7.92 14.45 -6.47
C GLY A 150 6.71 13.54 -6.69
N LEU A 151 6.67 12.36 -6.05
CA LEU A 151 5.49 11.48 -6.12
C LEU A 151 4.35 12.08 -5.31
N ARG A 152 3.17 12.16 -5.94
CA ARG A 152 1.94 12.64 -5.32
C ARG A 152 0.97 11.47 -5.12
N PRO A 153 0.34 11.34 -3.94
CA PRO A 153 -0.75 10.38 -3.75
C PRO A 153 -1.93 10.72 -4.68
N LEU A 154 -2.47 9.71 -5.37
CA LEU A 154 -3.65 9.86 -6.24
C LEU A 154 -4.89 9.15 -5.72
N PHE A 155 -4.67 8.03 -5.04
CA PHE A 155 -5.73 7.16 -4.57
C PHE A 155 -5.28 6.47 -3.28
N PHE A 156 -6.26 6.23 -2.42
CA PHE A 156 -6.12 5.51 -1.17
C PHE A 156 -7.31 4.58 -1.01
N SER A 157 -7.07 3.32 -0.61
CA SER A 157 -8.12 2.44 -0.08
C SER A 157 -7.71 1.85 1.26
N GLY A 158 -8.72 1.63 2.11
CA GLY A 158 -8.60 1.08 3.44
C GLY A 158 -9.93 1.18 4.17
N CYS A 159 -9.93 0.94 5.48
CA CYS A 159 -11.12 1.13 6.31
C CYS A 159 -11.53 2.63 6.38
N PRO A 160 -12.76 2.95 6.83
CA PRO A 160 -13.24 4.34 6.90
C PRO A 160 -12.32 5.27 7.72
N VAL A 161 -11.85 4.82 8.89
CA VAL A 161 -10.93 5.59 9.74
C VAL A 161 -9.60 5.88 9.00
N ALA A 162 -9.07 4.90 8.27
CA ALA A 162 -7.85 5.09 7.48
C ALA A 162 -8.08 6.08 6.32
N CYS A 163 -9.24 6.02 5.67
CA CYS A 163 -9.62 6.98 4.62
C CYS A 163 -9.76 8.41 5.15
N GLU A 164 -10.24 8.58 6.37
CA GLU A 164 -10.31 9.89 7.04
C GLU A 164 -8.91 10.41 7.36
N GLN A 165 -8.03 9.57 7.91
CA GLN A 165 -6.63 9.90 8.18
C GLN A 165 -5.88 10.29 6.89
N ALA A 166 -6.11 9.58 5.79
CA ALA A 166 -5.47 9.87 4.50
C ALA A 166 -5.91 11.21 3.86
N ARG A 167 -7.03 11.79 4.30
CA ARG A 167 -7.54 13.09 3.80
C ARG A 167 -7.03 14.30 4.59
N ALA A 168 -6.57 14.09 5.83
CA ALA A 168 -6.23 15.13 6.81
C ALA A 168 -4.78 15.64 6.70
#